data_AF-A0AAW2Q1F9-F1
#
_entry.id   AF-A0AAW2Q1F9-F1
#
_cell.length_a   1.000
_cell.length_b   1.000
_cell.length_c   1.000
_cell.angle_alpha   90.00
_cell.angle_beta   90.00
_cell.angle_gamma   90.00
#
_symmetry.space_group_name_H-M   'P 1'
#
loop_
_entity.id
_entity.type
_entity.pdbx_description
1 polymer ?
#
loop_
_entity_poly.entity_id
_entity_poly.type
_entity_poly.pdbx_seq_one_letter_code
_entity_poly.pdbx_strand_id
1 'polypeptide(L)'
;IPNAFWERKKHVVSLPYEEDFKESQIPTKARPIAMGPRHLEICKKEIEELLLKKLIRPSKSPWSCPAFYVENAAELERGVPRLVINYKPLNKALRWIRYPIPNKRDLLNRLYSAKIMSKFDMKSGFWQIQIKEEDR
;
A
#
# COMPACT_ATOMS: atom_id res chain seq x y z
N ILE A 1 -20.53 13.84 -2.30
CA ILE A 1 -19.76 12.93 -1.42
C ILE A 1 -18.46 13.63 -1.10
N PRO A 2 -18.10 13.89 0.17
CA PRO A 2 -16.82 14.52 0.47
C PRO A 2 -15.72 13.64 -0.13
N ASN A 3 -14.89 14.20 -1.02
CA ASN A 3 -13.71 13.51 -1.52
C ASN A 3 -12.96 13.02 -0.29
N ALA A 4 -12.81 11.70 -0.12
CA ALA A 4 -12.41 11.05 1.12
C ALA A 4 -11.01 11.42 1.65
N PHE A 5 -10.34 12.39 1.04
CA PHE A 5 -8.97 12.78 1.32
C PHE A 5 -8.86 14.31 1.17
N TRP A 6 -8.93 15.00 2.30
CA TRP A 6 -8.62 16.42 2.44
C TRP A 6 -7.24 16.70 1.82
N GLU A 7 -7.17 17.65 0.89
CA GLU A 7 -5.94 18.18 0.27
C GLU A 7 -4.83 17.16 -0.05
N ARG A 8 -5.05 16.41 -1.13
CA ARG A 8 -4.14 15.38 -1.69
C ARG A 8 -2.67 15.75 -1.85
N LYS A 9 -2.28 17.02 -1.81
CA LYS A 9 -0.89 17.47 -2.05
C LYS A 9 -0.10 17.75 -0.77
N LYS A 10 -0.67 17.57 0.43
CA LYS A 10 0.01 17.96 1.67
C LYS A 10 1.23 17.07 2.00
N HIS A 11 1.18 15.79 1.65
CA HIS A 11 2.25 14.83 1.93
C HIS A 11 2.55 13.97 0.71
N VAL A 12 3.71 14.25 0.08
CA VAL A 12 4.23 13.51 -1.08
C VAL A 12 5.60 12.94 -0.69
N VAL A 13 5.82 11.65 -0.97
CA VAL A 13 7.08 10.95 -0.70
C VAL A 13 7.69 10.42 -1.99
N SER A 14 9.01 10.45 -2.09
CA SER A 14 9.74 9.73 -3.15
C SER A 14 10.14 8.35 -2.69
N LEU A 15 10.25 7.43 -3.64
CA LEU A 15 10.80 6.11 -3.39
C LEU A 15 12.34 6.23 -3.27
N PRO A 16 12.94 5.74 -2.16
CA PRO A 16 14.38 5.84 -1.94
C PRO A 16 15.09 4.74 -2.73
N TYR A 17 15.37 4.93 -4.01
CA TYR A 17 16.16 3.95 -4.76
C TYR A 17 17.61 3.87 -4.23
N GLU A 18 18.25 2.70 -4.38
CA GLU A 18 19.69 2.54 -4.14
C GLU A 18 20.50 3.42 -5.09
N GLU A 19 21.67 3.92 -4.68
CA GLU A 19 22.45 4.90 -5.48
C GLU A 19 22.93 4.31 -6.83
N ASP A 20 23.25 3.02 -6.85
CA ASP A 20 23.67 2.31 -8.06
C ASP A 20 22.49 1.78 -8.89
N PHE A 21 21.25 2.13 -8.53
CA PHE A 21 20.06 1.62 -9.18
C PHE A 21 19.97 2.10 -10.64
N LYS A 22 19.95 1.14 -11.57
CA LYS A 22 19.67 1.40 -12.99
C LYS A 22 18.33 0.78 -13.37
N GLU A 23 17.51 1.52 -14.10
CA GLU A 23 16.23 1.06 -14.65
C GLU A 23 16.38 -0.21 -15.52
N SER A 24 17.56 -0.48 -16.07
CA SER A 24 17.83 -1.70 -16.84
C SER A 24 17.95 -2.98 -15.99
N GLN A 25 18.10 -2.88 -14.66
CA GLN A 25 18.26 -4.03 -13.75
C GLN A 25 16.94 -4.59 -13.23
N ILE A 26 15.81 -4.01 -13.65
CA ILE A 26 14.50 -4.38 -13.14
C ILE A 26 13.98 -5.62 -13.89
N PRO A 27 13.45 -6.63 -13.20
CA PRO A 27 12.72 -7.71 -13.85
C PRO A 27 11.55 -7.13 -14.66
N THR A 28 11.55 -7.43 -15.96
CA THR A 28 10.48 -7.14 -16.92
C THR A 28 9.10 -7.39 -16.34
N LYS A 29 8.11 -6.62 -16.81
CA LYS A 29 6.67 -6.72 -16.48
C LYS A 29 6.29 -8.11 -15.97
N ALA A 30 6.12 -8.26 -14.65
CA ALA A 30 5.73 -9.53 -14.08
C ALA A 30 4.44 -10.02 -14.73
N ARG A 31 4.42 -11.32 -15.08
CA ARG A 31 3.21 -11.94 -15.62
C ARG A 31 2.11 -11.90 -14.56
N PRO A 32 0.88 -11.50 -14.91
CA PRO A 32 -0.25 -11.60 -13.99
C PRO A 32 -0.43 -13.04 -13.50
N ILE A 33 -0.79 -13.18 -12.22
CA ILE A 33 -1.14 -14.47 -11.65
C ILE A 33 -2.53 -14.85 -12.17
N ALA A 34 -2.71 -16.11 -12.58
CA ALA A 34 -4.01 -16.62 -13.00
C ALA A 34 -5.00 -16.55 -11.82
N MET A 35 -6.15 -15.93 -12.06
CA MET A 35 -7.23 -15.82 -11.08
C MET A 35 -8.42 -16.68 -11.51
N GLY A 36 -9.06 -17.36 -10.55
CA GLY A 36 -10.33 -18.03 -10.80
C GLY A 36 -11.46 -17.04 -11.11
N PRO A 37 -12.58 -17.50 -11.69
CA PRO A 37 -13.67 -16.62 -12.13
C PRO A 37 -14.21 -15.69 -11.04
N ARG A 38 -14.43 -16.23 -9.83
CA ARG A 38 -14.89 -15.47 -8.66
C ARG A 38 -13.92 -14.34 -8.28
N HIS A 39 -12.63 -14.62 -8.21
CA HIS A 39 -11.61 -13.62 -7.89
C HIS A 39 -11.52 -12.53 -8.96
N LEU A 40 -11.72 -12.91 -10.22
CA LEU A 40 -11.66 -11.98 -11.34
C LEU A 40 -12.83 -10.99 -11.33
N GLU A 41 -14.03 -11.42 -10.95
CA GLU A 41 -15.18 -10.54 -10.77
C GLU A 41 -14.98 -9.55 -9.63
N ILE A 42 -14.49 -10.03 -8.48
CA ILE A 42 -14.15 -9.17 -7.33
C ILE A 42 -13.07 -8.16 -7.71
N CYS A 43 -12.03 -8.61 -8.42
CA CYS A 43 -10.94 -7.77 -8.90
C CYS A 43 -11.41 -6.62 -9.78
N LYS A 44 -12.29 -6.90 -10.75
CA LYS A 44 -12.85 -5.86 -11.63
C LYS A 44 -13.59 -4.80 -10.83
N LYS A 45 -14.48 -5.22 -9.92
CA LYS A 45 -15.23 -4.29 -9.06
C LYS A 45 -14.33 -3.44 -8.18
N GLU A 46 -13.33 -4.06 -7.55
CA GLU A 46 -12.37 -3.36 -6.68
C GLU A 46 -11.53 -2.34 -7.47
N ILE A 47 -11.06 -2.69 -8.65
CA ILE A 47 -10.32 -1.79 -9.55
C ILE A 47 -11.19 -0.59 -9.96
N GLU A 48 -12.44 -0.81 -10.35
CA GLU A 48 -13.38 0.25 -10.71
C GLU A 48 -13.62 1.23 -9.55
N GLU A 49 -13.81 0.71 -8.34
CA GLU A 49 -13.96 1.54 -7.15
C GLU A 49 -12.70 2.36 -6.85
N LEU A 50 -11.51 1.77 -6.99
CA LEU A 50 -10.24 2.45 -6.77
C LEU A 50 -9.99 3.54 -7.83
N LEU A 51 -10.36 3.28 -9.10
CA LEU A 51 -10.32 4.26 -10.19
C LEU A 51 -11.29 5.42 -9.95
N LEU A 52 -12.53 5.12 -9.54
CA LEU A 52 -13.54 6.13 -9.22
C LEU A 52 -13.08 7.00 -8.05
N LYS A 53 -12.49 6.39 -7.02
CA LYS A 53 -11.86 7.09 -5.89
C LYS A 53 -10.58 7.83 -6.30
N LYS A 54 -10.08 7.67 -7.52
CA LYS A 54 -8.81 8.23 -8.04
C LYS A 54 -7.61 7.88 -7.14
N LEU A 55 -7.61 6.66 -6.60
CA LEU A 55 -6.50 6.11 -5.80
C LEU A 55 -5.46 5.41 -6.69
N ILE A 56 -5.92 4.86 -7.82
CA ILE A 56 -5.09 4.27 -8.85
C ILE A 56 -5.38 4.94 -10.19
N ARG A 57 -4.53 4.69 -11.19
CA ARG A 57 -4.72 5.12 -12.57
C ARG A 57 -4.18 4.06 -13.53
N PRO A 58 -4.68 4.00 -14.77
CA PRO A 58 -4.02 3.23 -15.82
C PRO A 58 -2.60 3.75 -16.03
N SER A 59 -1.62 2.84 -16.14
CA SER A 59 -0.22 3.19 -16.41
C SER A 59 0.32 2.36 -17.57
N LYS A 60 1.36 2.89 -18.23
CA LYS A 60 2.15 2.18 -19.24
C LYS A 60 3.56 1.89 -18.72
N SER A 61 3.72 1.82 -17.40
CA SER A 61 5.01 1.64 -16.74
C SER A 61 5.73 0.40 -17.26
N PRO A 62 7.08 0.43 -17.38
CA PRO A 62 7.86 -0.78 -17.64
C PRO A 62 7.80 -1.76 -16.45
N TRP A 63 7.36 -1.30 -15.28
CA TRP A 63 7.21 -2.10 -14.06
C TRP A 63 5.83 -2.75 -13.96
N SER A 64 5.79 -3.97 -13.47
CA SER A 64 4.57 -4.64 -13.00
C SER A 64 4.93 -5.54 -11.82
N CYS A 65 4.11 -5.50 -10.78
CA CYS A 65 4.16 -6.45 -9.67
C CYS A 65 2.92 -7.36 -9.77
N PRO A 66 3.07 -8.68 -9.56
CA PRO A 66 1.93 -9.57 -9.61
C PRO A 66 1.03 -9.34 -8.38
N ALA A 67 -0.27 -9.40 -8.61
CA ALA A 67 -1.30 -9.30 -7.58
C ALA A 67 -2.07 -10.61 -7.46
N PHE A 68 -2.48 -10.96 -6.25
CA PHE A 68 -3.23 -12.17 -5.94
C PHE A 68 -4.16 -11.95 -4.74
N TYR A 69 -5.14 -12.83 -4.58
CA TYR A 69 -6.06 -12.78 -3.45
C TYR A 69 -5.62 -13.73 -2.34
N VAL A 70 -5.82 -13.27 -1.09
CA VAL A 70 -5.59 -14.06 0.12
C VAL A 70 -6.89 -14.19 0.89
N GLU A 71 -7.19 -15.42 1.33
CA GLU A 71 -8.38 -15.81 2.09
C GLU A 71 -7.96 -16.53 3.38
N ASN A 72 -7.26 -15.82 4.28
CA ASN A 72 -6.98 -16.38 5.60
C ASN A 72 -8.21 -16.25 6.51
N ALA A 73 -8.12 -16.75 7.75
CA ALA A 73 -9.24 -16.79 8.69
C ALA A 73 -9.93 -15.43 8.90
N ALA A 74 -9.16 -14.33 8.95
CA ALA A 74 -9.71 -12.98 9.13
C ALA A 74 -10.49 -12.48 7.90
N GLU A 75 -10.09 -12.88 6.70
CA GLU A 75 -10.72 -12.53 5.43
C GLU A 75 -11.99 -13.34 5.22
N LEU A 76 -11.99 -14.60 5.65
CA LEU A 76 -13.17 -15.46 5.69
C LEU A 76 -14.22 -14.90 6.66
N GLU A 77 -13.82 -14.45 7.86
CA GLU A 77 -14.71 -13.80 8.82
C GLU A 77 -15.32 -12.50 8.26
N ARG A 78 -14.52 -11.72 7.53
CA ARG A 78 -14.99 -10.48 6.86
C ARG A 78 -15.80 -10.74 5.59
N GLY A 79 -15.77 -11.97 5.06
CA GLY A 79 -16.47 -12.37 3.83
C GLY A 79 -15.89 -11.77 2.54
N VAL A 80 -14.76 -11.07 2.58
CA VAL A 80 -14.16 -10.39 1.42
C VAL A 80 -12.67 -10.76 1.34
N PRO A 81 -12.22 -11.33 0.20
CA PRO A 81 -10.82 -11.67 0.02
C PRO A 81 -9.98 -10.40 -0.10
N ARG A 82 -8.71 -10.45 0.33
CA ARG A 82 -7.82 -9.28 0.27
C ARG A 82 -6.94 -9.35 -0.98
N LEU A 83 -6.97 -8.30 -1.80
CA LEU A 83 -5.99 -8.11 -2.87
C LEU A 83 -4.61 -7.78 -2.27
N VAL A 84 -3.60 -8.56 -2.63
CA VAL A 84 -2.22 -8.40 -2.19
C VAL A 84 -1.32 -8.25 -3.42
N ILE A 85 -0.50 -7.20 -3.42
CA ILE A 85 0.49 -6.95 -4.47
C ILE A 85 1.86 -7.36 -3.95
N ASN A 86 2.56 -8.22 -4.71
CA ASN A 86 3.89 -8.68 -4.33
C ASN A 86 4.96 -7.64 -4.69
N TYR A 87 5.25 -6.74 -3.77
CA TYR A 87 6.32 -5.74 -3.93
C TYR A 87 7.73 -6.26 -3.62
N LYS A 88 7.93 -7.57 -3.36
CA LYS A 88 9.27 -8.11 -3.08
C LYS A 88 10.33 -7.75 -4.13
N PRO A 89 10.03 -7.77 -5.46
CA PRO A 89 10.98 -7.34 -6.47
C PRO A 89 11.31 -5.84 -6.36
N LEU A 90 10.29 -4.99 -6.18
CA LEU A 90 10.46 -3.55 -6.00
C LEU A 90 11.31 -3.25 -4.75
N ASN A 91 11.02 -3.91 -3.63
CA ASN A 91 11.71 -3.70 -2.36
C ASN A 91 13.22 -4.03 -2.42
N LYS A 92 13.69 -4.83 -3.38
CA LYS A 92 15.12 -5.09 -3.58
C LYS A 92 15.86 -3.92 -4.24
N ALA A 93 15.15 -3.08 -4.98
CA ALA A 93 15.68 -1.89 -5.62
C ALA A 93 15.64 -0.65 -4.71
N LEU A 94 14.88 -0.73 -3.61
CA LEU A 94 14.72 0.36 -2.66
C LEU A 94 15.72 0.23 -1.52
N ARG A 95 16.33 1.36 -1.18
CA ARG A 95 17.14 1.53 0.01
C ARG A 95 16.34 1.32 1.26
N TRP A 96 16.91 0.56 2.18
CA TRP A 96 16.28 0.27 3.45
C TRP A 96 16.23 1.52 4.33
N ILE A 97 15.02 2.04 4.59
CA ILE A 97 14.81 3.15 5.54
C ILE A 97 14.58 2.55 6.93
N ARG A 98 15.51 2.81 7.85
CA ARG A 98 15.32 2.48 9.26
C ARG A 98 14.72 3.67 10.00
N TYR A 99 13.40 3.65 10.18
CA TYR A 99 12.75 4.57 11.11
C TYR A 99 12.66 3.91 12.51
N PRO A 100 13.14 4.55 13.58
CA PRO A 100 13.11 3.96 14.92
C PRO A 100 11.66 3.93 15.43
N ILE A 101 11.03 2.76 15.33
CA ILE A 101 9.72 2.52 15.95
C ILE A 101 9.93 2.44 17.47
N PRO A 102 9.23 3.26 18.28
CA PRO A 102 9.40 3.26 19.73
C PRO A 102 9.03 1.92 20.35
N ASN A 103 9.72 1.55 21.43
CA ASN A 103 9.42 0.33 22.16
C ASN A 103 8.03 0.41 22.82
N LYS A 104 7.25 -0.67 22.72
CA LYS A 104 5.94 -0.78 23.36
C LYS A 104 5.98 -0.47 24.87
N ARG A 105 6.99 -0.95 25.60
CA ARG A 105 7.12 -0.71 27.05
C ARG A 105 7.36 0.76 27.35
N ASP A 106 8.21 1.42 26.59
CA ASP A 106 8.50 2.85 26.76
C ASP A 106 7.26 3.70 26.50
N LEU A 107 6.47 3.34 25.47
CA LEU A 107 5.19 3.99 25.21
C LEU A 107 4.20 3.84 26.37
N LEU A 108 4.09 2.64 26.96
CA LEU A 108 3.19 2.39 28.09
C LEU A 108 3.65 3.12 29.36
N ASN A 109 4.96 3.17 29.63
CA ASN A 109 5.50 3.89 30.78
C ASN A 109 5.19 5.40 30.70
N ARG A 110 5.25 5.99 29.51
CA ARG A 110 4.87 7.41 29.29
C ARG A 110 3.39 7.67 29.56
N LEU A 111 2.56 6.65 29.40
CA LEU A 111 1.12 6.73 29.60
C LEU A 111 0.70 6.41 31.05
N TYR A 112 1.61 5.93 31.90
CA TYR A 112 1.30 5.39 33.23
C TYR A 112 0.59 6.40 34.16
N SER A 113 0.95 7.68 34.08
CA SER A 113 0.34 8.74 34.90
C SER A 113 -0.92 9.35 34.29
N ALA A 114 -1.33 8.94 33.09
CA ALA A 114 -2.49 9.52 32.42
C ALA A 114 -3.80 8.92 32.97
N LYS A 115 -4.70 9.79 33.44
CA LYS A 115 -6.01 9.40 33.99
C LYS A 115 -7.07 9.17 32.91
N ILE A 116 -6.92 9.81 31.76
CA ILE A 116 -7.84 9.73 30.61
C ILE A 116 -7.00 9.51 29.37
N MET A 117 -7.38 8.52 28.55
CA MET A 117 -6.71 8.21 27.30
C MET A 117 -7.72 8.25 26.15
N SER A 118 -7.25 8.70 24.99
CA SER A 118 -8.00 8.62 23.74
C SER A 118 -7.08 8.05 22.67
N LYS A 119 -7.60 7.12 21.87
CA LYS A 119 -6.86 6.47 20.79
C LYS A 119 -7.54 6.82 19.48
N PHE A 120 -6.75 7.31 18.53
CA PHE A 120 -7.16 7.56 17.17
C PHE A 120 -6.43 6.59 16.24
N ASP A 121 -7.15 6.08 15.24
CA ASP A 121 -6.58 5.25 14.18
C ASP A 121 -6.79 5.94 12.84
N MET A 122 -5.73 5.96 12.02
CA MET A 122 -5.81 6.55 10.69
C MET A 122 -6.41 5.56 9.70
N LYS A 123 -7.69 5.76 9.37
CA LYS A 123 -8.36 4.95 8.34
C LYS A 123 -7.63 5.07 7.00
N SER A 124 -7.19 3.93 6.47
CA SER A 124 -6.50 3.85 5.18
C SER A 124 -5.25 4.75 5.10
N GLY A 125 -4.49 4.89 6.20
CA GLY A 125 -3.36 5.82 6.30
C GLY A 125 -2.38 5.79 5.13
N PHE A 126 -2.03 4.61 4.60
CA PHE A 126 -1.15 4.49 3.44
C PHE A 126 -1.70 5.16 2.18
N TRP A 127 -3.00 5.09 1.93
CA TRP A 127 -3.65 5.72 0.77
C TRP A 127 -3.74 7.25 0.87
N GLN A 128 -3.46 7.82 2.06
CA GLN A 128 -3.44 9.26 2.28
C GLN A 128 -2.11 9.89 1.85
N ILE A 129 -1.02 9.10 1.83
CA ILE A 129 0.32 9.56 1.46
C ILE A 129 0.51 9.34 -0.04
N GLN A 130 0.91 10.38 -0.76
CA GLN A 130 1.13 10.28 -2.20
C GLN A 130 2.57 9.93 -2.53
N ILE A 131 2.75 9.13 -3.57
CA ILE A 131 4.06 8.90 -4.19
C ILE A 131 4.35 10.04 -5.18
N LYS A 132 5.59 10.48 -5.34
CA LYS A 132 6.00 11.45 -6.38
C LYS A 132 5.62 10.95 -7.76
N GLU A 133 5.32 11.86 -8.67
CA GLU A 133 4.81 11.52 -9.99
C GLU A 133 5.78 10.68 -10.84
N GLU A 134 7.08 10.93 -10.68
CA GLU A 134 8.18 10.21 -11.33
C GLU A 134 8.30 8.75 -10.86
N ASP A 135 7.85 8.45 -9.63
CA ASP A 135 7.99 7.13 -8.99
C ASP A 135 6.70 6.28 -9.09
N ARG A 136 5.70 6.72 -9.88
CA ARG A 136 4.36 6.10 -9.98
C ARG A 136 4.17 5.13 -11.15
#